data_AF-A0A6B0WR66-F1
#
_entry.id   AF-A0A6B0WR66-F1
#
_cell.length_a   1.000
_cell.length_b   1.000
_cell.length_c   1.000
_cell.angle_alpha   90.00
_cell.angle_beta   90.00
_cell.angle_gamma   90.00
#
_symmetry.space_group_name_H-M   'P 1'
#
loop_
_entity.id
_entity.type
_entity.pdbx_description
1 polymer ?
#
loop_
_entity_poly.entity_id
_entity_poly.type
_entity_poly.pdbx_seq_one_letter_code
_entity_poly.pdbx_strand_id
1 'polypeptide(L)'
;MNQKTPGEDLITCVQLTPYRDAKTDSLYIQSNTIIPVPGAEDLIIQIRTTEKEDGVSSSGVTRRSTARNYRNDDVTSFLKKVRDLALNGLPDEIKPERKSRWANRLSENLRYYHLWNSEQPWGNWSLFYEVEMKVADPSKGTASCSYAHVAIRYSFDRQGKIGGLSVDESNSLKSFLDNLDIHEDQKPYHRDTWGRVMVDFDGSILDDDFAKSLADTLRCFIEVATPAIIDFLDERNEV
;
A
#
# COMPACT_ATOMS: atom_id res chain seq x y z
N MET A 1 11.35 19.99 -38.71
CA MET A 1 9.96 20.19 -38.24
C MET A 1 9.54 18.92 -37.51
N ASN A 2 9.57 18.91 -36.18
CA ASN A 2 8.92 17.87 -35.38
C ASN A 2 7.87 18.57 -34.53
N GLN A 3 6.65 18.67 -35.07
CA GLN A 3 5.49 19.02 -34.26
C GLN A 3 5.26 17.86 -33.30
N LYS A 4 5.63 18.05 -32.02
CA LYS A 4 5.09 17.22 -30.94
C LYS A 4 3.60 17.50 -30.91
N THR A 5 2.80 16.47 -31.17
CA THR A 5 1.36 16.49 -30.94
C THR A 5 1.14 16.95 -29.49
N PRO A 6 0.34 18.00 -29.21
CA PRO A 6 0.01 18.36 -27.85
C PRO A 6 -0.73 17.17 -27.25
N GLY A 7 -0.22 16.60 -26.16
CA GLY A 7 -0.97 15.63 -25.39
C GLY A 7 -2.28 16.29 -24.97
N GLU A 8 -3.40 15.66 -25.28
CA GLU A 8 -4.70 16.11 -24.80
C GLU A 8 -4.66 16.13 -23.27
N ASP A 9 -4.67 17.32 -22.66
CA ASP A 9 -4.82 17.49 -21.22
C ASP A 9 -6.22 17.02 -20.83
N LEU A 10 -6.36 15.73 -20.56
CA LEU A 10 -7.60 15.09 -20.13
C LEU A 10 -8.01 15.66 -18.77
N ILE A 11 -9.06 16.47 -18.76
CA ILE A 11 -9.75 16.90 -17.53
C ILE A 11 -10.24 15.63 -16.82
N THR A 12 -9.60 15.28 -15.70
CA THR A 12 -9.87 14.00 -15.03
C THR A 12 -11.00 14.10 -14.00
N CYS A 13 -11.34 15.31 -13.53
CA CYS A 13 -12.42 15.47 -12.54
C CYS A 13 -13.07 16.87 -12.59
N VAL A 14 -14.40 16.89 -12.57
CA VAL A 14 -15.21 18.09 -12.33
C VAL A 14 -15.98 17.89 -11.03
N GLN A 15 -15.67 18.69 -10.01
CA GLN A 15 -16.46 18.69 -8.78
C GLN A 15 -17.65 19.64 -8.98
N LEU A 16 -18.86 19.09 -8.96
CA LEU A 16 -20.10 19.86 -8.98
C LEU A 16 -20.64 19.97 -7.56
N THR A 17 -20.75 21.20 -7.06
CA THR A 17 -21.32 21.46 -5.73
C THR A 17 -22.61 22.25 -5.90
N PRO A 18 -23.79 21.61 -5.70
CA PRO A 18 -25.04 22.34 -5.67
C PRO A 18 -25.10 23.17 -4.39
N TYR A 19 -25.52 24.42 -4.52
CA TYR A 19 -25.86 25.24 -3.36
C TYR A 19 -27.10 26.08 -3.65
N ARG A 20 -27.92 26.28 -2.62
CA ARG A 20 -29.11 27.11 -2.68
C ARG A 20 -28.78 28.46 -2.05
N ASP A 21 -28.99 29.54 -2.78
CA ASP A 21 -28.88 30.87 -2.19
C ASP A 21 -30.13 31.14 -1.34
N ALA A 22 -29.93 31.21 -0.02
CA ALA A 22 -31.00 31.41 0.94
C ALA A 22 -31.70 32.79 0.80
N LYS A 23 -31.10 33.76 0.11
CA LYS A 23 -31.69 35.10 -0.08
C LYS A 23 -32.55 35.21 -1.33
N THR A 24 -32.19 34.49 -2.39
CA THR A 24 -32.90 34.56 -3.70
C THR A 24 -33.70 33.29 -4.00
N ASP A 25 -33.66 32.30 -3.11
CA ASP A 25 -34.24 30.97 -3.23
C ASP A 25 -33.84 30.20 -4.50
N SER A 26 -32.76 30.62 -5.14
CA SER A 26 -32.31 30.07 -6.41
C SER A 26 -31.30 28.94 -6.18
N LEU A 27 -31.33 27.93 -7.04
CA LEU A 27 -30.37 26.82 -7.01
C LEU A 27 -29.24 27.10 -8.00
N TYR A 28 -28.01 27.04 -7.52
CA TYR A 28 -26.82 27.21 -8.34
C TYR A 28 -25.97 25.94 -8.31
N ILE A 29 -25.22 25.72 -9.37
CA ILE A 29 -24.18 24.69 -9.43
C ILE A 29 -22.85 25.41 -9.60
N GLN A 30 -21.99 25.32 -8.59
CA GLN A 30 -20.60 25.69 -8.75
C GLN A 30 -19.84 24.51 -9.35
N SER A 31 -19.14 24.74 -10.45
CA SER A 31 -18.22 23.76 -11.03
C SER A 31 -16.78 24.17 -10.75
N ASN A 32 -15.99 23.23 -10.20
CA ASN A 32 -14.54 23.38 -10.08
C ASN A 32 -13.89 22.35 -11.00
N THR A 33 -13.01 22.83 -11.89
CA THR A 33 -12.27 21.97 -12.84
C THR A 33 -10.89 21.67 -12.27
N ILE A 34 -10.49 20.40 -12.25
CA ILE A 34 -9.19 19.97 -11.74
C ILE A 34 -8.35 19.49 -12.92
N ILE A 35 -7.24 20.18 -13.12
CA ILE A 35 -6.26 19.84 -14.15
C ILE A 35 -5.16 19.03 -13.48
N PRO A 36 -4.94 17.76 -13.86
CA PRO A 36 -3.84 16.98 -13.33
C PRO A 36 -2.51 17.57 -13.82
N VAL A 37 -1.60 17.89 -12.89
CA VAL A 37 -0.22 18.26 -13.22
C VAL A 37 0.64 17.00 -13.05
N PRO A 38 1.39 16.56 -14.08
CA PRO A 38 2.26 15.38 -13.98
C PRO A 38 3.19 15.49 -12.77
N GLY A 39 3.16 14.50 -11.86
CA GLY A 39 3.91 14.53 -10.60
C GLY A 39 3.20 15.17 -9.39
N ALA A 40 1.95 15.61 -9.53
CA ALA A 40 1.09 16.16 -8.45
C ALA A 40 -0.23 15.38 -8.26
N GLU A 41 -0.25 14.11 -8.64
CA GLU A 41 -1.40 13.19 -8.56
C GLU A 41 -1.99 13.06 -7.14
N ASP A 42 -1.22 13.42 -6.11
CA ASP A 42 -1.59 13.42 -4.68
C ASP A 42 -2.56 14.54 -4.25
N LEU A 43 -2.95 15.46 -5.15
CA LEU A 43 -3.97 16.49 -4.86
C LEU A 43 -5.40 16.01 -5.20
N ILE A 44 -5.56 14.80 -5.73
CA ILE A 44 -6.85 14.29 -6.18
C ILE A 44 -7.73 13.92 -4.97
N ILE A 45 -8.84 14.66 -4.93
CA ILE A 45 -9.96 14.67 -4.00
C ILE A 45 -10.33 13.29 -3.42
N GLN A 46 -10.28 13.17 -2.10
CA GLN A 46 -11.08 12.19 -1.36
C GLN A 46 -12.52 12.71 -1.24
N ILE A 47 -13.45 12.13 -2.00
CA ILE A 47 -14.88 12.32 -1.78
C ILE A 47 -15.23 11.61 -0.46
N ARG A 48 -15.38 12.37 0.63
CA ARG A 48 -15.97 11.86 1.87
C ARG A 48 -17.48 11.83 1.71
N THR A 49 -18.05 10.64 1.50
CA THR A 49 -19.45 10.37 1.81
C THR A 49 -19.57 10.25 3.34
N THR A 50 -19.79 11.37 4.01
CA THR A 50 -20.21 11.37 5.42
C THR A 50 -21.74 11.28 5.48
N GLU A 51 -22.27 10.09 5.70
CA GLU A 51 -23.41 9.93 6.59
C GLU A 51 -22.82 9.81 8.00
N LYS A 52 -22.99 10.87 8.80
CA LYS A 52 -22.69 10.88 10.24
C LYS A 52 -24.00 10.71 10.97
N GLU A 53 -24.13 9.64 11.75
CA GLU A 53 -24.92 9.66 12.98
C GLU A 53 -24.01 10.09 14.15
N ASP A 54 -24.67 10.64 15.16
CA ASP A 54 -24.16 11.62 16.11
C ASP A 54 -23.01 11.16 17.01
N GLY A 55 -22.07 12.08 17.23
CA GLY A 55 -20.96 11.90 18.15
C GLY A 55 -20.01 13.10 18.14
N VAL A 56 -20.40 14.13 18.89
CA VAL A 56 -19.64 15.31 19.36
C VAL A 56 -18.19 15.43 18.84
N SER A 57 -17.98 16.30 17.86
CA SER A 57 -16.64 16.71 17.40
C SER A 57 -16.07 17.80 18.31
N SER A 58 -15.15 17.42 19.21
CA SER A 58 -14.13 18.31 19.77
C SER A 58 -12.75 17.88 19.25
N SER A 59 -12.36 18.36 18.07
CA SER A 59 -10.94 18.39 17.66
C SER A 59 -10.76 19.17 16.37
N GLY A 60 -10.95 20.48 16.47
CA GLY A 60 -10.24 21.42 15.61
C GLY A 60 -8.76 21.47 16.00
N VAL A 61 -8.00 20.42 15.67
CA VAL A 61 -6.54 20.41 15.74
C VAL A 61 -5.99 19.74 14.47
N THR A 62 -5.62 20.58 13.50
CA THR A 62 -4.46 20.42 12.62
C THR A 62 -3.94 18.99 12.31
N ARG A 63 -4.70 18.19 11.54
CA ARG A 63 -4.19 16.95 10.90
C ARG A 63 -3.06 17.16 9.86
N ARG A 64 -2.70 18.41 9.53
CA ARG A 64 -1.60 18.72 8.58
C ARG A 64 -0.19 18.60 9.19
N SER A 65 -0.01 18.73 10.50
CA SER A 65 1.34 18.70 11.10
C SER A 65 1.86 17.28 11.33
N THR A 66 0.98 16.33 11.63
CA THR A 66 1.39 14.95 11.91
C THR A 66 1.80 14.20 10.64
N ALA A 67 1.10 14.38 9.51
CA ALA A 67 1.43 13.71 8.25
C ALA A 67 2.81 14.10 7.66
N ARG A 68 3.34 15.29 8.00
CA ARG A 68 4.67 15.73 7.53
C ARG A 68 5.81 15.03 8.28
N ASN A 69 5.64 14.79 9.58
CA ASN A 69 6.72 14.27 10.43
C ASN A 69 7.10 12.82 10.09
N TYR A 70 6.17 12.04 9.56
CA TYR A 70 6.40 10.63 9.22
C TYR A 70 7.14 10.39 7.89
N ARG A 71 7.28 11.41 7.02
CA ARG A 71 7.86 11.22 5.68
C ARG A 71 9.37 11.00 5.71
N ASN A 72 10.03 11.53 6.74
CA ASN A 72 11.48 11.51 6.94
C ASN A 72 11.84 11.07 8.36
N ASP A 73 11.00 10.25 9.00
CA ASP A 73 11.30 9.69 10.32
C ASP A 73 12.27 8.50 10.22
N ASP A 74 12.83 8.12 11.36
CA ASP A 74 13.77 7.00 11.47
C ASP A 74 13.13 5.68 11.00
N VAL A 75 11.83 5.50 11.24
CA VAL A 75 11.06 4.34 10.77
C VAL A 75 11.04 4.25 9.25
N THR A 76 10.73 5.36 8.56
CA THR A 76 10.74 5.40 7.10
C THR A 76 12.15 5.19 6.55
N SER A 77 13.16 5.76 7.20
CA SER A 77 14.56 5.59 6.79
C SER A 77 15.01 4.13 6.95
N PHE A 78 14.63 3.49 8.06
CA PHE A 78 14.86 2.07 8.33
C PHE A 78 14.19 1.17 7.28
N LEU A 79 12.90 1.38 6.99
CA LEU A 79 12.20 0.56 5.99
C LEU A 79 12.75 0.77 4.56
N LYS A 80 13.24 1.97 4.23
CA LYS A 80 13.97 2.21 2.98
C LYS A 80 15.29 1.45 2.94
N LYS A 81 16.03 1.38 4.06
CA LYS A 81 17.26 0.57 4.18
C LYS A 81 16.94 -0.92 3.98
N VAL A 82 15.92 -1.45 4.65
CA VAL A 82 15.46 -2.84 4.47
C VAL A 82 15.12 -3.13 3.01
N ARG A 83 14.34 -2.25 2.36
CA ARG A 83 14.04 -2.35 0.94
C ARG A 83 15.31 -2.39 0.09
N ASP A 84 16.21 -1.43 0.28
CA ASP A 84 17.41 -1.30 -0.56
C ASP A 84 18.33 -2.52 -0.41
N LEU A 85 18.44 -3.06 0.80
CA LEU A 85 19.14 -4.31 1.04
C LEU A 85 18.45 -5.48 0.33
N ALA A 86 17.13 -5.66 0.50
CA ALA A 86 16.39 -6.77 -0.11
C ALA A 86 16.48 -6.76 -1.64
N LEU A 87 16.34 -5.58 -2.25
CA LEU A 87 16.34 -5.40 -3.70
C LEU A 87 17.74 -5.39 -4.35
N ASN A 88 18.80 -5.31 -3.55
CA ASN A 88 20.16 -5.36 -4.06
C ASN A 88 20.49 -6.77 -4.53
N GLY A 89 20.97 -6.90 -5.77
CA GLY A 89 21.34 -8.18 -6.38
C GLY A 89 20.19 -9.00 -6.97
N LEU A 90 18.92 -8.58 -6.80
CA LEU A 90 17.79 -9.23 -7.44
C LEU A 90 17.81 -9.03 -8.98
N PRO A 91 17.50 -10.07 -9.78
CA PRO A 91 17.24 -9.94 -11.21
C PRO A 91 16.11 -8.94 -11.48
N ASP A 92 16.22 -8.20 -12.59
CA ASP A 92 15.25 -7.14 -12.92
C ASP A 92 13.86 -7.71 -13.22
N GLU A 93 13.77 -8.96 -13.69
CA GLU A 93 12.53 -9.65 -14.07
C GLU A 93 11.59 -9.90 -12.88
N ILE A 94 12.14 -10.10 -11.68
CA ILE A 94 11.35 -10.40 -10.47
C ILE A 94 11.28 -9.21 -9.51
N LYS A 95 11.92 -8.10 -9.87
CA LYS A 95 12.08 -6.97 -8.97
C LYS A 95 10.82 -6.10 -8.94
N PRO A 96 10.24 -5.83 -7.76
CA PRO A 96 9.09 -4.94 -7.65
C PRO A 96 9.31 -3.56 -8.27
N GLU A 97 8.49 -3.21 -9.25
CA GLU A 97 8.55 -1.93 -9.97
C GLU A 97 8.10 -0.74 -9.12
N ARG A 98 7.14 -1.00 -8.21
CA ARG A 98 6.51 0.02 -7.38
C ARG A 98 6.82 -0.21 -5.92
N LYS A 99 6.92 0.89 -5.19
CA LYS A 99 7.29 0.93 -3.78
C LYS A 99 6.64 2.08 -3.05
N SER A 100 6.36 1.88 -1.77
CA SER A 100 5.88 2.94 -0.89
C SER A 100 6.90 4.08 -0.82
N ARG A 101 6.45 5.34 -0.80
CA ARG A 101 7.37 6.48 -0.69
C ARG A 101 7.84 6.73 0.75
N TRP A 102 7.00 6.37 1.72
CA TRP A 102 7.24 6.48 3.15
C TRP A 102 6.58 5.29 3.88
N ALA A 103 6.89 5.09 5.15
CA ALA A 103 6.21 4.11 5.99
C ALA A 103 4.81 4.62 6.33
N ASN A 104 3.78 4.00 5.74
CA ASN A 104 2.38 4.36 5.96
C ASN A 104 1.92 4.00 7.37
N ARG A 105 0.79 4.56 7.81
CA ARG A 105 0.26 4.40 9.17
C ARG A 105 -1.09 3.68 9.11
N LEU A 106 -1.21 2.54 9.79
CA LEU A 106 -2.47 1.82 10.00
C LEU A 106 -3.14 2.26 11.31
N SER A 107 -2.37 2.42 12.37
CA SER A 107 -2.84 2.89 13.67
C SER A 107 -1.76 3.72 14.36
N GLU A 108 -1.94 4.10 15.62
CA GLU A 108 -0.99 5.00 16.32
C GLU A 108 0.46 4.54 16.31
N ASN A 109 0.66 3.25 16.50
CA ASN A 109 1.98 2.65 16.65
C ASN A 109 2.30 1.66 15.55
N LEU A 110 1.46 1.53 14.52
CA LEU A 110 1.58 0.48 13.52
C LEU A 110 1.84 1.09 12.15
N ARG A 111 2.99 0.72 11.58
CA ARG A 111 3.56 1.28 10.36
C ARG A 111 3.83 0.16 9.35
N TYR A 112 3.70 0.47 8.08
CA TYR A 112 3.92 -0.52 7.02
C TYR A 112 4.58 0.09 5.78
N TYR A 113 5.25 -0.75 5.01
CA TYR A 113 5.92 -0.38 3.77
C TYR A 113 5.73 -1.47 2.73
N HIS A 114 5.17 -1.11 1.57
CA HIS A 114 4.84 -2.07 0.52
C HIS A 114 5.72 -1.98 -0.72
N LEU A 115 5.91 -3.12 -1.39
CA LEU A 115 6.47 -3.27 -2.73
C LEU A 115 5.53 -4.10 -3.60
N TRP A 116 5.34 -3.74 -4.87
CA TRP A 116 4.44 -4.45 -5.78
C TRP A 116 4.83 -4.26 -7.26
N ASN A 117 4.39 -5.17 -8.12
CA ASN A 117 4.53 -5.06 -9.58
C ASN A 117 3.36 -4.25 -10.19
N SER A 118 3.52 -3.70 -11.41
CA SER A 118 2.43 -2.93 -12.04
C SER A 118 1.37 -3.81 -12.71
N GLU A 119 1.71 -5.04 -13.08
CA GLU A 119 0.81 -5.95 -13.79
C GLU A 119 -0.17 -6.65 -12.85
N GLN A 120 -1.40 -6.87 -13.30
CA GLN A 120 -2.40 -7.58 -12.48
C GLN A 120 -1.96 -9.03 -12.20
N PRO A 121 -2.30 -9.60 -11.02
CA PRO A 121 -3.11 -9.05 -9.94
C PRO A 121 -2.32 -8.18 -8.96
N TRP A 122 -1.05 -7.86 -9.27
CA TRP A 122 -0.24 -6.98 -8.44
C TRP A 122 -0.84 -5.58 -8.42
N GLY A 123 -1.01 -5.06 -7.22
CA GLY A 123 -1.69 -3.80 -7.02
C GLY A 123 -1.59 -3.37 -5.58
N ASN A 124 -1.61 -2.05 -5.36
CA ASN A 124 -1.39 -1.39 -4.06
C ASN A 124 -2.34 -1.88 -2.93
N TRP A 125 -3.33 -2.72 -3.24
CA TRP A 125 -4.28 -3.30 -2.30
C TRP A 125 -4.70 -4.73 -2.62
N SER A 126 -4.18 -5.34 -3.68
CA SER A 126 -4.64 -6.65 -4.19
C SER A 126 -3.63 -7.75 -3.92
N LEU A 127 -2.37 -7.55 -4.33
CA LEU A 127 -1.25 -8.44 -4.06
C LEU A 127 0.04 -7.60 -3.97
N PHE A 128 0.74 -7.70 -2.85
CA PHE A 128 1.96 -6.94 -2.58
C PHE A 128 2.81 -7.57 -1.48
N TYR A 129 4.10 -7.25 -1.49
CA TYR A 129 5.01 -7.52 -0.38
C TYR A 129 4.88 -6.42 0.67
N GLU A 130 4.82 -6.77 1.95
CA GLU A 130 4.75 -5.83 3.06
C GLU A 130 5.82 -6.10 4.11
N VAL A 131 6.38 -5.01 4.67
CA VAL A 131 7.02 -5.01 5.97
C VAL A 131 6.15 -4.18 6.90
N GLU A 132 5.51 -4.80 7.88
CA GLU A 132 4.72 -4.13 8.92
C GLU A 132 5.50 -4.14 10.23
N MET A 133 5.38 -3.09 11.02
CA MET A 133 6.00 -2.99 12.32
C MET A 133 5.16 -2.21 13.31
N LYS A 134 5.15 -2.69 14.55
CA LYS A 134 4.67 -1.95 15.69
C LYS A 134 5.83 -1.22 16.35
N VAL A 135 5.88 0.10 16.18
CA VAL A 135 6.90 0.97 16.76
C VAL A 135 6.47 1.38 18.16
N ALA A 136 7.37 1.26 19.13
CA ALA A 136 7.11 1.77 20.48
C ALA A 136 6.90 3.29 20.45
N ASP A 137 6.05 3.78 21.36
CA ASP A 137 5.74 5.21 21.45
C ASP A 137 7.03 6.05 21.59
N PRO A 138 7.32 6.94 20.61
CA PRO A 138 8.53 7.76 20.63
C PRO A 138 8.64 8.66 21.86
N SER A 139 7.52 8.99 22.52
CA SER A 139 7.50 9.78 23.75
C SER A 139 8.16 9.07 24.95
N LYS A 140 8.42 7.76 24.83
CA LYS A 140 9.09 6.93 25.84
C LYS A 140 10.59 6.71 25.59
N GLY A 141 11.18 7.45 24.64
CA GLY A 141 12.64 7.61 24.55
C GLY A 141 13.42 6.43 23.95
N THR A 142 12.76 5.44 23.34
CA THR A 142 13.45 4.38 22.60
C THR A 142 12.69 4.03 21.31
N ALA A 143 13.39 4.11 20.18
CA ALA A 143 12.93 3.64 18.87
C ALA A 143 12.97 2.10 18.81
N SER A 144 12.33 1.46 19.78
CA SER A 144 12.21 0.01 19.84
C SER A 144 11.02 -0.44 18.99
N CYS A 145 11.14 -1.58 18.32
CA CYS A 145 10.01 -2.23 17.65
C CYS A 145 9.48 -3.31 18.60
N SER A 146 8.16 -3.31 18.85
CA SER A 146 7.54 -4.34 19.70
C SER A 146 7.32 -5.65 18.95
N TYR A 147 7.11 -5.60 17.64
CA TYR A 147 7.12 -6.74 16.71
C TYR A 147 7.14 -6.19 15.29
N ALA A 148 7.75 -6.92 14.35
CA ALA A 148 7.66 -6.68 12.92
C ALA A 148 7.29 -7.97 12.18
N HIS A 149 6.80 -7.85 10.96
CA HIS A 149 6.74 -8.99 10.06
C HIS A 149 6.99 -8.60 8.61
N VAL A 150 7.49 -9.58 7.89
CA VAL A 150 7.58 -9.59 6.43
C VAL A 150 6.49 -10.51 5.90
N ALA A 151 5.77 -10.08 4.88
CA ALA A 151 4.69 -10.87 4.32
C ALA A 151 4.47 -10.65 2.82
N ILE A 152 3.87 -11.65 2.16
CA ILE A 152 3.07 -11.44 0.95
C ILE A 152 1.63 -11.30 1.41
N ARG A 153 1.01 -10.17 1.09
CA ARG A 153 -0.37 -9.89 1.42
C ARG A 153 -1.23 -9.87 0.18
N TYR A 154 -2.41 -10.45 0.31
CA TYR A 154 -3.41 -10.56 -0.74
C TYR A 154 -4.80 -10.18 -0.22
N SER A 155 -5.63 -9.52 -1.03
CA SER A 155 -6.97 -9.07 -0.66
C SER A 155 -8.03 -9.63 -1.61
N PHE A 156 -9.20 -9.97 -1.07
CA PHE A 156 -10.26 -10.69 -1.77
C PHE A 156 -11.67 -10.08 -1.66
N ASP A 157 -11.84 -8.91 -1.01
CA ASP A 157 -13.20 -8.38 -0.76
C ASP A 157 -13.53 -7.04 -1.43
N ARG A 158 -14.70 -7.09 -2.09
CA ARG A 158 -15.71 -6.03 -2.26
C ARG A 158 -15.28 -4.71 -2.91
N GLN A 159 -14.93 -4.80 -4.18
CA GLN A 159 -15.72 -4.22 -5.26
C GLN A 159 -15.17 -4.75 -6.56
N GLY A 160 -16.04 -5.44 -7.32
CA GLY A 160 -15.65 -6.11 -8.55
C GLY A 160 -14.80 -5.20 -9.46
N LYS A 161 -13.82 -5.83 -10.10
CA LYS A 161 -13.06 -5.30 -11.26
C LYS A 161 -11.88 -4.37 -10.99
N ILE A 162 -11.48 -4.06 -9.76
CA ILE A 162 -10.17 -3.41 -9.56
C ILE A 162 -9.12 -4.49 -9.31
N GLY A 163 -8.85 -5.31 -10.34
CA GLY A 163 -7.59 -6.06 -10.41
C GLY A 163 -7.57 -7.53 -10.87
N GLY A 164 -8.59 -8.04 -11.54
CA GLY A 164 -8.41 -9.18 -12.47
C GLY A 164 -8.74 -10.60 -12.00
N LEU A 165 -8.83 -10.92 -10.70
CA LEU A 165 -9.19 -12.27 -10.24
C LEU A 165 -10.65 -12.37 -9.77
N SER A 166 -11.35 -13.44 -10.18
CA SER A 166 -12.62 -13.92 -9.65
C SER A 166 -12.49 -14.46 -8.23
N VAL A 167 -13.63 -14.78 -7.60
CA VAL A 167 -13.66 -15.36 -6.24
C VAL A 167 -12.98 -16.73 -6.21
N ASP A 168 -13.19 -17.57 -7.23
CA ASP A 168 -12.58 -18.90 -7.30
C ASP A 168 -11.07 -18.83 -7.55
N GLU A 169 -10.64 -17.88 -8.40
CA GLU A 169 -9.22 -17.58 -8.62
C GLU A 169 -8.54 -17.07 -7.37
N SER A 170 -9.21 -16.17 -6.65
CA SER A 170 -8.77 -15.66 -5.35
C SER A 170 -8.58 -16.78 -4.32
N ASN A 171 -9.56 -17.69 -4.21
CA ASN A 171 -9.47 -18.84 -3.32
C ASN A 171 -8.38 -19.84 -3.74
N SER A 172 -8.16 -19.99 -5.05
CA SER A 172 -7.08 -20.82 -5.59
C SER A 172 -5.71 -20.23 -5.27
N LEU A 173 -5.51 -18.92 -5.51
CA LEU A 173 -4.27 -18.21 -5.20
C LEU A 173 -3.97 -18.23 -3.70
N LYS A 174 -5.00 -18.04 -2.86
CA LYS A 174 -4.89 -18.21 -1.41
C LYS A 174 -4.31 -19.59 -1.05
N SER A 175 -4.96 -20.64 -1.53
CA SER A 175 -4.56 -22.02 -1.23
C SER A 175 -3.17 -22.32 -1.77
N PHE A 176 -2.82 -21.79 -2.94
CA PHE A 176 -1.48 -21.88 -3.51
C PHE A 176 -0.43 -21.24 -2.59
N LEU A 177 -0.63 -19.97 -2.21
CA LEU A 177 0.32 -19.24 -1.37
C LEU A 177 0.48 -19.87 0.01
N ASP A 178 -0.60 -20.36 0.62
CA ASP A 178 -0.54 -21.02 1.94
C ASP A 178 0.31 -22.30 1.93
N ASN A 179 0.47 -22.94 0.76
CA ASN A 179 1.25 -24.16 0.57
C ASN A 179 2.60 -23.93 -0.15
N LEU A 180 2.89 -22.71 -0.60
CA LEU A 180 4.14 -22.39 -1.27
C LEU A 180 5.26 -22.32 -0.24
N ASP A 181 6.28 -23.17 -0.35
CA ASP A 181 7.43 -23.21 0.56
C ASP A 181 8.41 -22.06 0.24
N ILE A 182 8.26 -20.95 0.94
CA ILE A 182 9.08 -19.73 0.79
C ILE A 182 10.15 -19.68 1.87
N HIS A 183 9.74 -19.83 3.14
CA HIS A 183 10.61 -19.66 4.30
C HIS A 183 10.23 -20.63 5.43
N GLU A 184 11.21 -21.17 6.15
CA GLU A 184 10.99 -22.20 7.19
C GLU A 184 10.01 -21.75 8.29
N ASP A 185 10.11 -20.50 8.72
CA ASP A 185 9.25 -19.91 9.76
C ASP A 185 7.94 -19.28 9.24
N GLN A 186 7.61 -19.46 7.96
CA GLN A 186 6.41 -18.83 7.40
C GLN A 186 5.14 -19.39 8.04
N LYS A 187 4.12 -18.54 8.14
CA LYS A 187 2.78 -18.94 8.54
C LYS A 187 1.68 -18.19 7.79
N PRO A 188 0.58 -18.86 7.45
CA PRO A 188 -0.59 -18.20 6.90
C PRO A 188 -1.36 -17.44 7.99
N TYR A 189 -1.94 -16.31 7.60
CA TYR A 189 -2.88 -15.53 8.41
C TYR A 189 -4.03 -15.03 7.54
N HIS A 190 -5.26 -15.17 8.00
CA HIS A 190 -6.45 -14.80 7.22
C HIS A 190 -7.43 -13.95 8.01
N ARG A 191 -8.13 -13.09 7.28
CA ARG A 191 -9.38 -12.45 7.65
C ARG A 191 -10.43 -12.71 6.57
N ASP A 192 -11.65 -12.28 6.83
CA ASP A 192 -12.79 -12.44 5.92
C ASP A 192 -12.51 -11.85 4.53
N THR A 193 -11.65 -10.83 4.46
CA THR A 193 -11.49 -9.98 3.27
C THR A 193 -10.09 -9.94 2.67
N TRP A 194 -9.11 -10.52 3.35
CA TRP A 194 -7.71 -10.55 2.94
C TRP A 194 -6.95 -11.61 3.73
N GLY A 195 -5.78 -12.01 3.23
CA GLY A 195 -4.85 -12.86 3.97
C GLY A 195 -3.41 -12.53 3.65
N ARG A 196 -2.50 -13.25 4.29
CA ARG A 196 -1.07 -13.13 4.08
C ARG A 196 -0.34 -14.39 4.49
N VAL A 197 0.79 -14.62 3.84
CA VAL A 197 1.84 -15.53 4.33
C VAL A 197 2.91 -14.64 4.93
N MET A 198 3.37 -14.93 6.15
CA MET A 198 4.21 -14.01 6.92
C MET A 198 5.25 -14.70 7.79
N VAL A 199 6.34 -13.99 8.10
CA VAL A 199 7.33 -14.33 9.12
C VAL A 199 7.39 -13.19 10.14
N ASP A 200 7.30 -13.51 11.42
CA ASP A 200 7.37 -12.53 12.51
C ASP A 200 8.80 -12.36 13.02
N PHE A 201 9.11 -11.15 13.48
CA PHE A 201 10.40 -10.79 14.04
C PHE A 201 10.23 -9.91 15.27
N ASP A 202 11.16 -10.06 16.20
CA ASP A 202 11.39 -9.12 17.30
C ASP A 202 12.72 -8.41 17.08
N GLY A 203 12.79 -7.12 17.36
CA GLY A 203 14.03 -6.36 17.19
C GLY A 203 13.88 -4.85 17.33
N SER A 204 14.86 -4.12 16.84
CA SER A 204 14.97 -2.67 17.00
C SER A 204 15.35 -2.01 15.69
N ILE A 205 14.74 -0.86 15.38
CA ILE A 205 15.11 -0.13 14.15
C ILE A 205 16.49 0.54 14.22
N LEU A 206 17.13 0.49 15.39
CA LEU A 206 18.51 0.93 15.60
C LEU A 206 19.53 -0.20 15.39
N ASP A 207 19.06 -1.43 15.19
CA ASP A 207 19.90 -2.60 14.98
C ASP A 207 20.03 -2.91 13.48
N ASP A 208 21.27 -2.95 13.02
CA ASP A 208 21.62 -3.23 11.63
C ASP A 208 21.43 -4.69 11.26
N ASP A 209 21.58 -5.62 12.20
CA ASP A 209 21.36 -7.03 11.94
C ASP A 209 19.86 -7.33 11.85
N PHE A 210 19.03 -6.62 12.62
CA PHE A 210 17.57 -6.66 12.45
C PHE A 210 17.14 -6.19 11.05
N ALA A 211 17.74 -5.11 10.54
CA ALA A 211 17.47 -4.65 9.17
C ALA A 211 17.84 -5.70 8.12
N LYS A 212 18.96 -6.42 8.31
CA LYS A 212 19.39 -7.49 7.41
C LYS A 212 18.43 -8.68 7.46
N SER A 213 18.02 -9.13 8.65
CA SER A 213 17.06 -10.24 8.77
C SER A 213 15.75 -9.95 8.05
N LEU A 214 15.18 -8.75 8.23
CA LEU A 214 13.97 -8.35 7.50
C LEU A 214 14.22 -8.29 5.99
N ALA A 215 15.39 -7.81 5.56
CA ALA A 215 15.73 -7.68 4.15
C ALA A 215 15.95 -9.04 3.47
N ASP A 216 16.61 -9.98 4.13
CA ASP A 216 16.87 -11.31 3.59
C ASP A 216 15.58 -12.12 3.49
N THR A 217 14.68 -12.04 4.47
CA THR A 217 13.36 -12.66 4.36
C THR A 217 12.50 -11.99 3.29
N LEU A 218 12.53 -10.65 3.17
CA LEU A 218 11.82 -9.96 2.08
C LEU A 218 12.37 -10.36 0.70
N ARG A 219 13.69 -10.51 0.58
CA ARG A 219 14.33 -11.00 -0.65
C ARG A 219 13.83 -12.40 -0.98
N CYS A 220 13.85 -13.31 -0.01
CA CYS A 220 13.37 -14.68 -0.18
C CYS A 220 11.92 -14.75 -0.65
N PHE A 221 11.05 -13.92 -0.06
CA PHE A 221 9.65 -13.77 -0.49
C PHE A 221 9.53 -13.31 -1.95
N ILE A 222 10.38 -12.37 -2.39
CA ILE A 222 10.38 -11.91 -3.78
C ILE A 222 10.90 -13.00 -4.72
N GLU A 223 12.05 -13.60 -4.41
CA GLU A 223 12.72 -14.61 -5.23
C GLU A 223 11.88 -15.87 -5.45
N VAL A 224 11.19 -16.35 -4.42
CA VAL A 224 10.40 -17.57 -4.50
C VAL A 224 8.98 -17.29 -5.00
N ALA A 225 8.31 -16.30 -4.41
CA ALA A 225 6.89 -16.11 -4.70
C ALA A 225 6.62 -15.38 -6.01
N THR A 226 7.48 -14.44 -6.46
CA THR A 226 7.20 -13.71 -7.71
C THR A 226 7.12 -14.68 -8.90
N PRO A 227 8.12 -15.54 -9.17
CA PRO A 227 8.04 -16.49 -10.28
C PRO A 227 6.88 -17.47 -10.13
N ALA A 228 6.70 -18.03 -8.93
CA ALA A 228 5.68 -19.03 -8.69
C ALA A 228 4.25 -18.48 -8.88
N ILE A 229 4.02 -17.21 -8.52
CA ILE A 229 2.76 -16.52 -8.78
C ILE A 229 2.58 -16.24 -10.28
N ILE A 230 3.65 -15.85 -11.00
CA ILE A 230 3.59 -15.64 -12.45
C ILE A 230 3.19 -16.95 -13.15
N ASP A 231 3.89 -18.06 -12.85
CA ASP A 231 3.59 -19.38 -13.41
C ASP A 231 2.14 -19.80 -13.10
N PHE A 232 1.68 -19.61 -11.86
CA PHE A 232 0.30 -19.88 -11.46
C PHE A 232 -0.74 -19.10 -12.28
N LEU A 233 -0.42 -17.86 -12.68
CA LEU A 233 -1.31 -17.03 -13.48
C LEU A 233 -1.26 -17.42 -14.96
N ASP A 234 -0.07 -17.72 -15.47
CA ASP A 234 0.15 -18.10 -16.88
C ASP A 234 -0.49 -19.44 -17.22
N GLU A 235 -0.30 -20.48 -16.38
CA GLU A 235 -0.93 -21.79 -16.55
C GLU A 235 -2.46 -21.71 -16.63
N ARG A 236 -3.05 -20.66 -16.06
CA ARG A 236 -4.50 -20.43 -16.07
C ARG A 236 -4.99 -19.60 -17.24
N ASN A 237 -4.14 -18.75 -17.82
CA ASN A 237 -4.46 -17.97 -19.01
C ASN A 237 -4.39 -18.82 -20.30
N GLU A 238 -3.77 -20.00 -20.25
CA GLU A 238 -3.69 -20.96 -21.37
C GLU A 238 -4.92 -21.88 -21.52
N VAL A 239 -5.96 -21.73 -20.66
CA VAL A 239 -7.21 -22.53 -20.66
C VAL A 239 -8.40 -21.72 -21.16
#